data_AF-A0A9W7GXL9-F1
#
_entry.id   AF-A0A9W7GXL9-F1
#
_cell.length_a   1.000
_cell.length_b   1.000
_cell.length_c   1.000
_cell.angle_alpha   90.00
_cell.angle_beta   90.00
_cell.angle_gamma   90.00
#
_symmetry.space_group_name_H-M   'P 1'
#
loop_
_entity.id
_entity.type
_entity.pdbx_description
1 polymer ?
#
loop_
_entity_poly.entity_id
_entity_poly.type
_entity_poly.pdbx_seq_one_letter_code
_entity_poly.pdbx_strand_id
1 'polypeptide(L)'
;MASQSGDEPNFASSGSGSASGSGSISSVQNDNSSPLWNYVTKLEKRGATGGTWNYRCNICGETRNGSYTIVKAHLLQISGEGVAICKKVTKSQKFEMLTLLEEWEKRKKQGASREVPLPSQCQSGIAIESSSKKRKSNLPPNAKSFNMNVRAQLDEEIARMFYTGGLPFNLARNPHYQRAFTFATTHDIGGYVPPGYNKLRTSLLLKEKNNVEKLLQPIKATWQEK
;
A
#
# COMPACT_ATOMS: atom_id res chain seq x y z
N MET A 1 18.44 -62.52 -4.16
CA MET A 1 19.69 -62.92 -4.84
C MET A 1 20.22 -61.70 -5.56
N ALA A 2 21.50 -61.38 -5.33
CA ALA A 2 22.35 -60.30 -5.88
C ALA A 2 21.87 -58.86 -5.65
N SER A 3 22.47 -57.99 -4.82
CA SER A 3 23.87 -57.67 -4.45
C SER A 3 24.69 -56.91 -5.49
N GLN A 4 25.32 -55.82 -5.00
CA GLN A 4 26.46 -55.01 -5.48
C GLN A 4 26.09 -53.66 -6.14
N SER A 5 26.46 -52.45 -5.65
CA SER A 5 27.61 -51.84 -4.93
C SER A 5 28.62 -51.13 -5.83
N GLY A 6 29.02 -49.91 -5.42
CA GLY A 6 30.18 -49.13 -5.89
C GLY A 6 29.78 -47.86 -6.67
N ASP A 7 30.36 -46.67 -6.50
CA ASP A 7 31.39 -46.13 -5.61
C ASP A 7 31.28 -44.59 -5.63
N GLU A 8 31.73 -43.96 -4.54
CA GLU A 8 31.84 -42.51 -4.31
C GLU A 8 33.05 -41.91 -5.07
N PRO A 9 33.28 -40.57 -5.12
CA PRO A 9 33.95 -39.94 -3.98
C PRO A 9 33.54 -38.50 -3.64
N ASN A 10 33.41 -38.30 -2.33
CA ASN A 10 33.78 -37.14 -1.54
C ASN A 10 35.04 -36.42 -2.03
N PHE A 11 34.98 -35.09 -2.00
CA PHE A 11 36.15 -34.26 -1.76
C PHE A 11 35.87 -33.36 -0.56
N ALA A 12 36.38 -33.78 0.59
CA ALA A 12 36.66 -32.88 1.70
C ALA A 12 38.02 -32.22 1.45
N SER A 13 38.15 -30.93 1.72
CA SER A 13 39.39 -30.34 2.23
C SER A 13 39.13 -29.05 2.97
N SER A 14 39.59 -29.09 4.21
CA SER A 14 39.59 -28.07 5.24
C SER A 14 40.47 -26.87 4.87
N GLY A 15 40.06 -25.68 5.30
CA GLY A 15 40.87 -24.47 5.28
C GLY A 15 40.54 -23.62 6.49
N SER A 16 41.30 -23.82 7.57
CA SER A 16 41.27 -23.03 8.79
C SER A 16 41.75 -21.61 8.52
N GLY A 17 40.96 -20.61 8.89
CA GLY A 17 41.33 -19.20 8.83
C GLY A 17 40.66 -18.43 9.95
N SER A 18 41.35 -18.29 11.08
CA SER A 18 40.99 -17.39 12.16
C SER A 18 41.07 -15.94 11.68
N ALA A 19 39.98 -15.20 11.74
CA ALA A 19 39.99 -13.75 11.65
C ALA A 19 39.02 -13.19 12.70
N SER A 20 39.61 -12.68 13.78
CA SER A 20 38.93 -11.81 14.74
C SER A 20 38.45 -10.55 14.02
N GLY A 21 37.14 -10.35 13.98
CA GLY A 21 36.50 -9.15 13.42
C GLY A 21 35.46 -8.62 14.40
N SER A 22 35.83 -7.58 15.12
CA SER A 22 34.93 -6.77 15.95
C SER A 22 33.93 -5.99 15.08
N GLY A 23 32.71 -5.83 15.59
CA GLY A 23 31.67 -4.93 15.05
C GLY A 23 30.78 -5.59 14.00
N SER A 24 29.47 -5.42 13.97
CA SER A 24 28.61 -4.43 14.60
C SER A 24 27.20 -5.02 14.66
N ILE A 25 26.50 -4.83 15.77
CA ILE A 25 25.07 -5.15 15.90
C ILE A 25 24.32 -4.37 14.82
N SER A 26 23.91 -5.07 13.77
CA SER A 26 23.03 -4.53 12.75
C SER A 26 21.60 -4.58 13.30
N SER A 27 21.20 -3.53 14.02
CA SER A 27 19.78 -3.33 14.31
C SER A 27 19.09 -3.05 12.99
N VAL A 28 18.34 -4.03 12.48
CA VAL A 28 17.44 -3.90 11.34
C VAL A 28 16.55 -2.68 11.55
N GLN A 29 16.89 -1.57 10.87
CA GLN A 29 16.04 -0.39 10.85
C GLN A 29 14.83 -0.72 9.98
N ASN A 30 13.66 -0.78 10.61
CA ASN A 30 12.40 -0.96 9.93
C ASN A 30 12.00 0.40 9.33
N ASP A 31 12.30 0.60 8.04
CA ASP A 31 12.12 1.86 7.29
C ASP A 31 10.68 2.43 7.27
N ASN A 32 9.70 1.70 7.82
CA ASN A 32 8.31 2.13 7.91
C ASN A 32 7.84 2.50 9.34
N SER A 33 8.77 2.51 10.31
CA SER A 33 8.48 2.86 11.70
C SER A 33 8.54 4.37 11.92
N SER A 34 7.67 4.91 12.78
CA SER A 34 7.71 6.33 13.16
C SER A 34 9.08 6.73 13.73
N PRO A 35 9.62 7.91 13.38
CA PRO A 35 10.97 8.35 13.75
C PRO A 35 11.19 8.48 15.25
N LEU A 36 10.13 8.68 16.05
CA LEU A 36 10.27 8.79 17.50
C LEU A 36 10.75 7.49 18.18
N TRP A 37 10.64 6.34 17.50
CA TRP A 37 11.22 5.11 17.99
C TRP A 37 12.76 5.16 18.07
N ASN A 38 13.42 6.09 17.37
CA ASN A 38 14.88 6.25 17.45
C ASN A 38 15.34 6.89 18.77
N TYR A 39 14.43 7.53 19.52
CA TYR A 39 14.73 8.15 20.82
C TYR A 39 14.42 7.23 22.01
N VAL A 40 14.06 5.97 21.73
CA VAL A 40 13.74 4.95 22.75
C VAL A 40 14.37 3.61 22.39
N THR A 41 14.95 2.93 23.37
CA THR A 41 15.42 1.56 23.23
C THR A 41 14.29 0.59 23.55
N LYS A 42 13.88 -0.24 22.59
CA LYS A 42 12.90 -1.32 22.83
C LYS A 42 13.57 -2.44 23.62
N LEU A 43 12.95 -2.84 24.74
CA LEU A 43 13.47 -3.90 25.61
C LEU A 43 12.76 -5.22 25.33
N GLU A 44 11.52 -5.34 25.81
CA GLU A 44 10.76 -6.59 25.73
C GLU A 44 9.33 -6.32 25.29
N LYS A 45 8.79 -7.20 24.45
CA LYS A 45 7.39 -7.16 24.03
C LYS A 45 6.53 -7.79 25.12
N ARG A 46 5.55 -7.06 25.66
CA ARG A 46 4.68 -7.58 26.72
C ARG A 46 3.56 -8.42 26.11
N GLY A 47 3.64 -9.73 26.28
CA GLY A 47 2.62 -10.71 25.90
C GLY A 47 2.73 -11.22 24.45
N ALA A 48 2.18 -12.41 24.19
CA ALA A 48 2.28 -13.10 22.91
C ALA A 48 1.59 -12.34 21.75
N THR A 49 0.55 -11.56 22.04
CA THR A 49 -0.38 -10.98 21.03
C THR A 49 -0.55 -9.45 21.15
N GLY A 50 0.12 -8.79 22.09
CA GLY A 50 -0.06 -7.35 22.35
C GLY A 50 0.93 -6.44 21.63
N GLY A 51 0.49 -5.24 21.22
CA GLY A 51 1.32 -4.18 20.63
C GLY A 51 2.10 -3.31 21.62
N THR A 52 2.16 -3.71 22.90
CA THR A 52 2.76 -2.95 24.00
C THR A 52 4.20 -3.37 24.22
N TRP A 53 5.10 -2.39 24.32
CA TRP A 53 6.52 -2.61 24.54
C TRP A 53 6.96 -2.03 25.88
N ASN A 54 7.86 -2.75 26.56
CA ASN A 54 8.75 -2.14 27.53
C ASN A 54 9.84 -1.40 26.76
N TYR A 55 10.05 -0.14 27.06
CA TYR A 55 11.04 0.69 26.40
C TYR A 55 11.76 1.57 27.39
N ARG A 56 13.03 1.87 27.11
CA ARG A 56 13.84 2.84 27.85
C ARG A 56 13.94 4.12 27.04
N CYS A 57 13.67 5.26 27.66
CA CYS A 57 13.90 6.55 27.04
C CYS A 57 15.39 6.86 26.98
N ASN A 58 15.91 7.19 25.80
CA ASN A 58 17.34 7.50 25.62
C ASN A 58 17.72 8.87 26.21
N ILE A 59 16.73 9.72 26.50
CA ILE A 59 16.93 11.09 27.02
C ILE A 59 16.85 11.12 28.55
N CYS A 60 15.79 10.59 29.17
CA CYS A 60 15.71 10.54 30.64
C CYS A 60 16.32 9.29 31.28
N GLY A 61 16.47 8.19 30.52
CA GLY A 61 16.96 6.90 31.00
C GLY A 61 15.91 6.03 31.68
N GLU A 62 14.70 6.56 31.90
CA GLU A 62 13.63 5.86 32.60
C GLU A 62 12.97 4.80 31.70
N THR A 63 12.63 3.65 32.30
CA THR A 63 11.94 2.56 31.61
C THR A 63 10.43 2.70 31.82
N ARG A 64 9.67 2.58 30.74
CA ARG A 64 8.20 2.67 30.72
C ARG A 64 7.63 1.56 29.86
N ASN A 65 6.33 1.33 30.03
CA ASN A 65 5.56 0.45 29.17
C ASN A 65 4.53 1.27 28.39
N GLY A 66 4.26 0.88 27.15
CA GLY A 66 3.24 1.55 26.35
C GLY A 66 3.34 1.23 24.86
N SER A 67 2.34 1.70 24.13
CA SER A 67 2.36 1.76 22.67
C SER A 67 3.03 3.06 22.20
N TYR A 68 3.10 3.25 20.89
CA TYR A 68 3.64 4.47 20.28
C TYR A 68 3.03 5.77 20.83
N THR A 69 1.73 5.78 21.16
CA THR A 69 1.03 6.96 21.72
C THR A 69 1.69 7.43 23.01
N ILE A 70 2.08 6.49 23.87
CA ILE A 70 2.73 6.76 25.16
C ILE A 70 4.17 7.26 24.96
N VAL A 71 4.90 6.69 23.99
CA VAL A 71 6.24 7.18 23.59
C VAL A 71 6.16 8.61 23.09
N LYS A 72 5.21 8.92 22.20
CA LYS A 72 4.98 10.27 21.67
C LYS A 72 4.65 11.27 22.77
N ALA A 73 3.74 10.92 23.68
CA ALA A 73 3.35 11.80 24.78
C ALA A 73 4.50 12.09 25.75
N HIS A 74 5.30 11.06 26.08
CA HIS A 74 6.48 11.20 26.93
C HIS A 74 7.54 12.15 26.33
N LEU A 75 7.91 11.94 25.07
CA LEU A 75 8.96 12.71 24.39
C LEU A 75 8.53 14.15 24.07
N LEU A 76 7.29 14.35 23.61
CA LEU A 76 6.76 15.67 23.24
C LEU A 76 6.18 16.45 24.43
N GLN A 77 6.24 15.90 25.63
CA GLN A 77 5.71 16.49 26.86
C GLN A 77 4.22 16.84 26.75
N ILE A 78 3.41 15.92 26.22
CA ILE A 78 1.96 16.05 26.13
C ILE A 78 1.36 15.54 27.44
N SER A 79 0.60 16.39 28.13
CA SER A 79 -0.12 16.03 29.36
C SER A 79 -1.46 15.33 29.03
N GLY A 80 -1.97 14.51 29.96
CA GLY A 80 -3.29 13.87 29.84
C GLY A 80 -3.29 12.45 29.25
N GLU A 81 -2.16 11.94 28.78
CA GLU A 81 -2.04 10.62 28.12
C GLU A 81 -1.61 9.49 29.08
N GLY A 82 -1.83 9.66 30.39
CA GLY A 82 -1.53 8.62 31.39
C GLY A 82 -0.04 8.28 31.56
N VAL A 83 0.87 9.13 31.08
CA VAL A 83 2.33 8.92 31.18
C VAL A 83 3.06 10.16 31.69
N ALA A 84 4.06 9.95 32.55
CA ALA A 84 4.92 11.02 33.01
C ALA A 84 5.76 11.60 31.85
N ILE A 85 5.71 12.92 31.68
CA ILE A 85 6.47 13.66 30.66
C ILE A 85 7.98 13.54 30.88
N CYS A 86 8.77 13.59 29.79
CA CYS A 86 10.22 13.61 29.89
C CYS A 86 10.73 14.99 30.31
N LYS A 87 11.15 15.14 31.57
CA LYS A 87 11.71 16.40 32.10
C LYS A 87 13.08 16.77 31.52
N LYS A 88 13.83 15.78 30.99
CA LYS A 88 15.17 15.99 30.41
C LYS A 88 15.15 16.39 28.93
N VAL A 89 13.99 16.37 28.26
CA VAL A 89 13.87 16.84 26.87
C VAL A 89 14.01 18.36 26.84
N THR A 90 14.97 18.86 26.07
CA THR A 90 15.14 20.30 25.85
C THR A 90 14.15 20.82 24.81
N LYS A 91 13.92 22.15 24.79
CA LYS A 91 13.05 22.79 23.79
C LYS A 91 13.53 22.52 22.35
N SER A 92 14.85 22.53 22.13
CA SER A 92 15.45 22.26 20.82
C SER A 92 15.20 20.81 20.37
N GLN A 93 15.39 19.84 21.25
CA GLN A 93 15.09 18.43 20.97
C GLN A 93 13.60 18.21 20.70
N LYS A 94 12.72 18.88 21.46
CA LYS A 94 11.26 18.82 21.21
C LYS A 94 10.91 19.37 19.83
N PHE A 95 11.52 20.49 19.43
CA PHE A 95 11.30 21.06 18.10
C PHE A 95 11.78 20.12 16.99
N GLU A 96 12.99 19.59 17.10
CA GLU A 96 13.54 18.59 16.17
C GLU A 96 12.62 17.37 16.02
N MET A 97 12.15 16.81 17.14
CA MET A 97 11.23 15.68 17.15
C MET A 97 9.88 16.00 16.50
N LEU A 98 9.37 17.23 16.62
CA LEU A 98 8.16 17.68 15.93
C LEU A 98 8.39 17.81 14.42
N THR A 99 9.50 18.42 14.00
CA THR A 99 9.86 18.55 12.59
C THR A 99 10.02 17.18 11.93
N LEU A 100 10.69 16.23 12.59
CA LEU A 100 10.83 14.86 12.09
C LEU A 100 9.48 14.15 11.91
N LEU A 101 8.53 14.38 12.82
CA LEU A 101 7.18 13.83 12.69
C LEU A 101 6.44 14.44 11.51
N GLU A 102 6.49 15.75 11.34
CA GLU A 102 5.84 16.46 10.24
C GLU A 102 6.40 15.99 8.89
N GLU A 103 7.72 15.89 8.76
CA GLU A 103 8.38 15.36 7.57
C GLU A 103 8.07 13.90 7.31
N TRP A 104 7.98 13.07 8.35
CA TRP A 104 7.60 11.67 8.21
C TRP A 104 6.14 11.51 7.79
N GLU A 105 5.21 12.29 8.36
CA GLU A 105 3.81 12.32 7.93
C GLU A 105 3.67 12.82 6.49
N LYS A 106 4.47 13.82 6.10
CA LYS A 106 4.54 14.31 4.72
C LYS A 106 5.09 13.25 3.76
N ARG A 107 6.16 12.53 4.14
CA ARG A 107 6.70 11.39 3.37
C ARG A 107 5.70 10.25 3.26
N LYS A 108 4.93 9.96 4.30
CA LYS A 108 3.88 8.94 4.25
C LYS A 108 2.76 9.32 3.28
N LYS A 109 2.42 10.62 3.21
CA LYS A 109 1.47 11.15 2.22
C LYS A 109 2.04 11.16 0.80
N GLN A 110 3.33 11.47 0.63
CA GLN A 110 4.01 11.53 -0.67
C GLN A 110 4.39 10.15 -1.23
N GLY A 111 4.74 9.19 -0.37
CA GLY A 111 5.04 7.80 -0.74
C GLY A 111 3.82 7.05 -1.26
N ALA A 112 2.62 7.55 -0.99
CA ALA A 112 1.38 7.07 -1.60
C ALA A 112 1.20 7.53 -3.08
N SER A 113 2.00 8.49 -3.56
CA SER A 113 1.90 9.09 -4.90
C SER A 113 3.24 9.04 -5.63
N ARG A 114 3.80 7.85 -5.81
CA ARG A 114 4.70 7.60 -6.95
C ARG A 114 3.85 7.10 -8.10
N GLU A 115 3.06 8.00 -8.67
CA GLU A 115 2.25 7.67 -9.83
C GLU A 115 3.15 7.47 -11.04
N VAL A 116 3.18 6.24 -11.56
CA VAL A 116 3.92 5.93 -12.79
C VAL A 116 3.13 6.55 -13.94
N PRO A 117 3.72 7.45 -14.76
CA PRO A 117 3.00 8.09 -15.86
C PRO A 117 2.38 7.07 -16.83
N LEU A 118 1.25 7.44 -17.44
CA LEU A 118 0.66 6.65 -18.53
C LEU A 118 1.51 6.77 -19.81
N PRO A 119 1.62 5.71 -20.65
CA PRO A 119 2.31 5.79 -21.93
C PRO A 119 1.76 6.88 -22.87
N SER A 120 0.44 7.12 -22.88
CA SER A 120 -0.20 8.22 -23.63
C SER A 120 0.20 9.61 -23.10
N GLN A 121 0.48 9.74 -21.80
CA GLN A 121 0.87 11.00 -21.17
C GLN A 121 2.27 11.46 -21.61
N CYS A 122 3.18 10.52 -21.89
CA CYS A 122 4.55 10.81 -22.34
C CYS A 122 4.62 11.33 -23.80
N GLN A 123 3.59 11.12 -24.62
CA GLN A 123 3.59 11.61 -26.00
C GLN A 123 3.32 13.12 -26.11
N SER A 124 2.84 13.73 -25.02
CA SER A 124 2.49 15.16 -24.95
C SER A 124 3.67 16.04 -24.53
N GLY A 125 4.79 15.43 -24.12
CA GLY A 125 5.97 16.15 -23.65
C GLY A 125 7.17 15.21 -23.53
N ILE A 126 8.22 15.55 -24.28
CA ILE A 126 9.54 14.92 -24.36
C ILE A 126 9.64 13.79 -25.40
N ALA A 127 10.20 14.17 -26.54
CA ALA A 127 10.89 13.25 -27.45
C ALA A 127 12.05 12.60 -26.69
N ILE A 128 11.86 11.35 -26.27
CA ILE A 128 12.97 10.47 -25.92
C ILE A 128 13.12 9.49 -27.07
N GLU A 129 14.13 9.73 -27.91
CA GLU A 129 14.65 8.72 -28.82
C GLU A 129 15.05 7.48 -28.01
N SER A 130 14.20 6.46 -28.03
CA SER A 130 14.58 5.11 -27.67
C SER A 130 14.19 4.21 -28.84
N SER A 131 15.21 3.90 -29.62
CA SER A 131 15.18 2.97 -30.75
C SER A 131 14.58 1.63 -30.31
N SER A 132 13.37 1.35 -30.77
CA SER A 132 12.86 -0.02 -30.91
C SER A 132 11.83 -0.05 -32.03
N LYS A 133 12.30 -0.57 -33.18
CA LYS A 133 11.54 -0.84 -34.40
C LYS A 133 10.17 -1.48 -34.11
N LYS A 134 9.09 -0.69 -34.15
CA LYS A 134 7.78 -1.14 -34.64
C LYS A 134 7.19 -0.06 -35.55
N ARG A 135 6.71 -0.53 -36.71
CA ARG A 135 6.36 0.25 -37.90
C ARG A 135 5.53 1.48 -37.56
N LYS A 136 6.04 2.65 -37.96
CA LYS A 136 5.27 3.89 -38.10
C LYS A 136 4.18 3.62 -39.15
N SER A 137 2.97 3.30 -38.71
CA SER A 137 1.83 3.35 -39.63
C SER A 137 1.60 4.82 -39.94
N ASN A 138 1.71 5.17 -41.23
CA ASN A 138 1.28 6.44 -41.75
C ASN A 138 -0.23 6.54 -41.55
N LEU A 139 -0.66 7.08 -40.41
CA LEU A 139 -2.06 7.40 -40.17
C LEU A 139 -2.38 8.72 -40.87
N PRO A 140 -3.52 8.80 -41.60
CA PRO A 140 -3.90 9.98 -42.36
C PRO A 140 -4.06 11.22 -41.45
N PRO A 141 -3.95 12.44 -42.02
CA PRO A 141 -3.99 13.72 -41.28
C PRO A 141 -5.24 13.97 -40.42
N ASN A 142 -6.29 13.15 -40.56
CA ASN A 142 -7.55 13.22 -39.82
C ASN A 142 -7.54 12.44 -38.49
N ALA A 143 -6.49 11.69 -38.16
CA ALA A 143 -6.40 10.96 -36.89
C ALA A 143 -6.20 11.87 -35.67
N LYS A 144 -5.87 13.15 -35.90
CA LYS A 144 -5.72 14.18 -34.85
C LYS A 144 -7.07 14.72 -34.33
N SER A 145 -8.20 14.44 -34.98
CA SER A 145 -9.48 15.12 -34.69
C SER A 145 -10.61 14.23 -34.15
N PHE A 146 -10.37 12.97 -33.80
CA PHE A 146 -11.44 12.10 -33.27
C PHE A 146 -11.08 11.38 -31.98
N ASN A 147 -10.94 12.09 -30.85
CA ASN A 147 -10.92 11.51 -29.50
C ASN A 147 -9.95 10.31 -29.29
N MET A 148 -9.02 10.02 -30.21
CA MET A 148 -8.24 8.79 -30.21
C MET A 148 -7.28 8.78 -29.02
N ASN A 149 -6.75 9.96 -28.68
CA ASN A 149 -5.88 10.12 -27.53
C ASN A 149 -6.63 9.93 -26.21
N VAL A 150 -7.86 10.44 -26.10
CA VAL A 150 -8.71 10.29 -24.90
C VAL A 150 -9.16 8.84 -24.71
N ARG A 151 -9.52 8.16 -25.81
CA ARG A 151 -9.86 6.73 -25.77
C ARG A 151 -8.65 5.88 -25.36
N ALA A 152 -7.48 6.13 -25.94
CA ALA A 152 -6.25 5.44 -25.57
C ALA A 152 -5.91 5.67 -24.09
N GLN A 153 -6.04 6.90 -23.59
CA GLN A 153 -5.81 7.22 -22.20
C GLN A 153 -6.80 6.48 -21.27
N LEU A 154 -8.09 6.42 -21.63
CA LEU A 154 -9.09 5.65 -20.89
C LEU A 154 -8.75 4.15 -20.86
N ASP A 155 -8.36 3.58 -22.01
CA ASP A 155 -7.95 2.17 -22.10
C ASP A 155 -6.73 1.88 -21.22
N GLU A 156 -5.75 2.80 -21.18
CA GLU A 156 -4.58 2.66 -20.32
C GLU A 156 -4.91 2.77 -18.83
N GLU A 157 -5.82 3.65 -18.43
CA GLU A 157 -6.29 3.73 -17.03
C GLU A 157 -7.05 2.47 -16.61
N ILE A 158 -7.91 1.98 -17.49
CA ILE A 158 -8.60 0.70 -17.29
C ILE A 158 -7.58 -0.42 -17.13
N ALA A 159 -6.59 -0.53 -18.03
CA ALA A 159 -5.57 -1.57 -17.96
C ALA A 159 -4.77 -1.47 -16.65
N ARG A 160 -4.39 -0.26 -16.26
CA ARG A 160 -3.67 0.00 -15.01
C ARG A 160 -4.48 -0.42 -13.79
N MET A 161 -5.79 -0.15 -13.76
CA MET A 161 -6.68 -0.61 -12.70
C MET A 161 -6.67 -2.15 -12.58
N PHE A 162 -6.65 -2.88 -13.70
CA PHE A 162 -6.55 -4.35 -13.66
C PHE A 162 -5.21 -4.82 -13.11
N TYR A 163 -4.10 -4.23 -13.57
CA TYR A 163 -2.75 -4.67 -13.19
C TYR A 163 -2.39 -4.31 -11.75
N THR A 164 -2.71 -3.10 -11.29
CA THR A 164 -2.39 -2.65 -9.93
C THR A 164 -3.38 -3.18 -8.90
N GLY A 165 -4.65 -3.35 -9.29
CA GLY A 165 -5.71 -3.89 -8.44
C GLY A 165 -5.74 -5.42 -8.37
N GLY A 166 -4.95 -6.12 -9.20
CA GLY A 166 -4.95 -7.58 -9.28
C GLY A 166 -6.30 -8.16 -9.73
N LEU A 167 -7.01 -7.45 -10.62
CA LEU A 167 -8.34 -7.86 -11.08
C LEU A 167 -8.23 -8.96 -12.15
N PRO A 168 -9.07 -10.01 -12.09
CA PRO A 168 -9.07 -11.05 -13.11
C PRO A 168 -9.63 -10.52 -14.44
N PHE A 169 -9.00 -10.86 -15.57
CA PHE A 169 -9.43 -10.43 -16.91
C PHE A 169 -10.87 -10.84 -17.26
N ASN A 170 -11.38 -11.91 -16.65
CA ASN A 170 -12.78 -12.32 -16.80
C ASN A 170 -13.77 -11.23 -16.34
N LEU A 171 -13.38 -10.30 -15.47
CA LEU A 171 -14.21 -9.16 -15.09
C LEU A 171 -14.61 -8.30 -16.30
N ALA A 172 -13.75 -8.15 -17.30
CA ALA A 172 -14.04 -7.39 -18.51
C ALA A 172 -15.15 -8.03 -19.38
N ARG A 173 -15.43 -9.33 -19.17
CA ARG A 173 -16.55 -10.04 -19.82
C ARG A 173 -17.87 -9.87 -19.08
N ASN A 174 -17.87 -9.28 -17.88
CA ASN A 174 -19.11 -9.02 -17.15
C ASN A 174 -19.93 -7.95 -17.89
N PRO A 175 -21.20 -8.19 -18.23
CA PRO A 175 -22.02 -7.19 -18.91
C PRO A 175 -22.16 -5.87 -18.14
N HIS A 176 -22.12 -5.89 -16.80
CA HIS A 176 -22.15 -4.69 -15.98
C HIS A 176 -20.89 -3.83 -16.11
N TYR A 177 -19.74 -4.46 -16.39
CA TYR A 177 -18.49 -3.74 -16.65
C TYR A 177 -18.64 -2.87 -17.90
N GLN A 178 -19.07 -3.46 -19.02
CA GLN A 178 -19.28 -2.73 -20.28
C GLN A 178 -20.37 -1.67 -20.11
N ARG A 179 -21.52 -2.03 -19.52
CA ARG A 179 -22.62 -1.08 -19.30
C ARG A 179 -22.21 0.12 -18.45
N ALA A 180 -21.38 -0.05 -17.44
CA ALA A 180 -20.95 1.06 -16.59
C ALA A 180 -20.15 2.12 -17.38
N PHE A 181 -19.14 1.69 -18.15
CA PHE A 181 -18.36 2.61 -18.98
C PHE A 181 -19.19 3.19 -20.14
N THR A 182 -20.00 2.37 -20.81
CA THR A 182 -20.93 2.87 -21.84
C THR A 182 -21.86 3.92 -21.26
N PHE A 183 -22.47 3.68 -20.10
CA PHE A 183 -23.33 4.65 -19.43
C PHE A 183 -22.61 5.95 -19.12
N ALA A 184 -21.40 5.87 -18.53
CA ALA A 184 -20.58 7.04 -18.20
C ALA A 184 -20.13 7.85 -19.43
N THR A 185 -19.88 7.19 -20.57
CA THR A 185 -19.46 7.87 -21.81
C THR A 185 -20.62 8.41 -22.64
N THR A 186 -21.84 7.90 -22.43
CA THR A 186 -23.04 8.32 -23.17
C THR A 186 -23.82 9.41 -22.46
N HIS A 187 -23.74 9.47 -21.13
CA HIS A 187 -24.43 10.47 -20.33
C HIS A 187 -23.42 11.49 -19.83
N ASP A 188 -23.66 12.77 -20.11
CA ASP A 188 -22.88 13.86 -19.53
C ASP A 188 -23.30 14.05 -18.06
N ILE A 189 -22.51 13.48 -17.14
CA ILE A 189 -22.74 13.59 -15.70
C ILE A 189 -21.59 14.40 -15.10
N GLY A 190 -21.64 15.72 -15.33
CA GLY A 190 -20.63 16.67 -14.86
C GLY A 190 -20.32 16.50 -13.37
N GLY A 191 -19.04 16.26 -13.05
CA GLY A 191 -18.57 16.11 -11.67
C GLY A 191 -18.93 14.78 -10.99
N TYR A 192 -19.47 13.80 -11.71
CA TYR A 192 -19.71 12.48 -11.14
C TYR A 192 -18.41 11.77 -10.76
N VAL A 193 -18.40 11.19 -9.57
CA VAL A 193 -17.30 10.35 -9.07
C VAL A 193 -17.82 8.94 -8.81
N PRO A 194 -17.18 7.90 -9.37
CA PRO A 194 -17.53 6.51 -9.09
C PRO A 194 -17.61 6.20 -7.57
N PRO A 195 -18.48 5.27 -7.15
CA PRO A 195 -18.65 4.96 -5.73
C PRO A 195 -17.36 4.39 -5.13
N GLY A 196 -16.88 5.01 -4.05
CA GLY A 196 -15.72 4.52 -3.31
C GLY A 196 -16.01 3.29 -2.44
N TYR A 197 -14.95 2.72 -1.85
CA TYR A 197 -14.95 1.49 -1.06
C TYR A 197 -16.09 1.39 -0.02
N ASN A 198 -16.24 2.41 0.83
CA ASN A 198 -17.26 2.38 1.89
C ASN A 198 -18.68 2.40 1.33
N LYS A 199 -18.92 3.17 0.26
CA LYS A 199 -20.23 3.29 -0.37
C LYS A 199 -20.66 1.96 -1.00
N LEU A 200 -19.72 1.27 -1.65
CA LEU A 200 -19.90 -0.06 -2.24
C LEU A 200 -20.26 -1.11 -1.16
N ARG A 201 -19.42 -1.26 -0.13
CA ARG A 201 -19.60 -2.32 0.88
C ARG A 201 -20.79 -2.14 1.83
N THR A 202 -21.39 -0.94 1.88
CA THR A 202 -22.48 -0.62 2.81
C THR A 202 -23.76 -0.26 2.07
N SER A 203 -23.90 1.00 1.67
CA SER A 203 -25.15 1.57 1.16
C SER A 203 -25.60 0.92 -0.14
N LEU A 204 -24.70 0.68 -1.09
CA LEU A 204 -25.04 0.09 -2.39
C LEU A 204 -25.30 -1.40 -2.25
N LEU A 205 -24.52 -2.11 -1.44
CA LEU A 205 -24.78 -3.51 -1.12
C LEU A 205 -26.16 -3.70 -0.44
N LEU A 206 -26.51 -2.83 0.51
CA LEU A 206 -27.82 -2.89 1.16
C LEU A 206 -28.95 -2.60 0.18
N LYS A 207 -28.78 -1.62 -0.73
CA LYS A 207 -29.76 -1.34 -1.79
C LYS A 207 -29.96 -2.53 -2.71
N GLU A 208 -28.87 -3.18 -3.13
CA GLU A 208 -28.92 -4.36 -3.98
C GLU A 208 -29.60 -5.54 -3.26
N LYS A 209 -29.24 -5.79 -1.99
CA LYS A 209 -29.90 -6.80 -1.15
C LYS A 209 -31.42 -6.56 -1.09
N ASN A 210 -31.83 -5.33 -0.83
CA ASN A 210 -33.25 -4.99 -0.75
C ASN A 210 -33.96 -5.13 -2.11
N ASN A 211 -33.26 -4.82 -3.21
CA ASN A 211 -33.78 -5.02 -4.56
C ASN A 211 -34.03 -6.51 -4.84
N VAL A 212 -33.04 -7.37 -4.58
CA VAL A 212 -33.16 -8.83 -4.72
C VAL A 212 -34.28 -9.36 -3.81
N GLU A 213 -34.34 -8.92 -2.57
CA GLU A 213 -35.39 -9.35 -1.62
C GLU A 213 -36.79 -9.03 -2.14
N LYS A 214 -37.00 -7.83 -2.71
CA LYS A 214 -38.26 -7.44 -3.36
C LYS A 214 -38.59 -8.32 -4.56
N LEU A 215 -37.61 -8.61 -5.41
CA LEU A 215 -37.79 -9.49 -6.57
C LEU A 215 -38.11 -10.94 -6.17
N LEU A 216 -37.64 -11.37 -4.99
CA LEU A 216 -37.94 -12.70 -4.45
C LEU A 216 -39.30 -12.78 -3.78
N GLN A 217 -39.92 -11.67 -3.35
CA GLN A 217 -41.22 -11.69 -2.65
C GLN A 217 -42.31 -12.48 -3.40
N PRO A 218 -42.51 -12.31 -4.73
CA PRO A 218 -43.49 -13.10 -5.48
C PRO A 218 -43.21 -14.61 -5.44
N ILE A 219 -41.93 -15.00 -5.48
CA ILE A 219 -41.51 -16.41 -5.41
C ILE A 219 -41.71 -16.95 -3.99
N LYS A 220 -41.39 -16.16 -2.96
CA LYS A 220 -41.62 -16.56 -1.57
C LYS A 220 -43.11 -16.71 -1.25
N ALA A 221 -43.96 -15.90 -1.88
CA ALA A 221 -45.41 -15.99 -1.74
C ALA A 221 -45.97 -17.31 -2.29
N THR A 222 -45.38 -17.89 -3.35
CA THR A 222 -45.81 -19.20 -3.87
C THR A 222 -45.35 -20.39 -3.01
N TRP A 223 -44.53 -20.16 -1.98
CA TRP A 223 -44.08 -21.21 -1.06
C TRP A 223 -45.04 -21.44 0.11
N GLN A 224 -45.97 -20.52 0.34
CA GLN A 224 -47.00 -20.64 1.37
C GLN A 224 -48.30 -21.15 0.75
N GLU A 225 -48.35 -22.45 0.45
CA GLU A 225 -49.53 -23.34 0.61
C GLU A 225 -49.21 -24.77 0.12
N LYS A 226 -48.88 -25.65 1.07
CA LYS A 226 -49.37 -27.02 1.15
C LYS A 226 -49.43 -27.46 2.61
#